data_AF-A0A2A5CFE2-F1
#
_entry.id   AF-A0A2A5CFE2-F1
#
_cell.length_a   1.000
_cell.length_b   1.000
_cell.length_c   1.000
_cell.angle_alpha   90.00
_cell.angle_beta   90.00
_cell.angle_gamma   90.00
#
_symmetry.space_group_name_H-M   'P 1'
#
loop_
_entity.id
_entity.type
_entity.pdbx_description
1 polymer ?
#
loop_
_entity_poly.entity_id
_entity_poly.type
_entity_poly.pdbx_seq_one_letter_code
_entity_poly.pdbx_strand_id
1 'polypeptide(L)'
;MQGSDTLNGDFDLELFQAELLWQIRNSSDHGWDSAIRFDTRVSKDGMNPDRIGVNWSNQFNFANRWQARAIFLTAREIGKRKRSGVLIRTWTQIRYRLQNDSTVALEPFNTYGRTPSFGSFQRQKHQIGAAYSGRFSNGLNYNLGILFGISDAATNMDLRFFLSKFF
;
A
#
# COMPACT_ATOMS: atom_id res chain seq x y z
N MET A 1 -34.44 -37.86 0.99
CA MET A 1 -34.67 -37.00 2.17
C MET A 1 -33.88 -37.56 3.35
N GLN A 2 -32.78 -36.93 3.71
CA GLN A 2 -32.46 -36.51 5.09
C GLN A 2 -31.20 -35.66 5.01
N GLY A 3 -31.36 -34.36 5.25
CA GLY A 3 -30.24 -33.45 5.45
C GLY A 3 -29.80 -33.48 6.91
N SER A 4 -28.51 -33.26 7.13
CA SER A 4 -28.05 -32.52 8.29
C SER A 4 -26.94 -31.59 7.85
N ASP A 5 -27.31 -30.33 7.66
CA ASP A 5 -26.39 -29.21 7.63
C ASP A 5 -25.70 -29.09 8.98
N THR A 6 -24.38 -29.27 9.02
CA THR A 6 -23.54 -28.62 10.02
C THR A 6 -22.28 -28.09 9.34
N LEU A 7 -22.41 -26.90 8.75
CA LEU A 7 -21.30 -25.99 8.50
C LEU A 7 -20.83 -25.43 9.86
N ASN A 8 -20.18 -26.25 10.70
CA ASN A 8 -19.41 -25.75 11.84
C ASN A 8 -18.06 -25.27 11.31
N GLY A 9 -18.05 -24.10 10.68
CA GLY A 9 -16.82 -23.40 10.37
C GLY A 9 -16.32 -22.70 11.63
N ASP A 10 -15.32 -23.28 12.29
CA ASP A 10 -14.62 -22.59 13.37
C ASP A 10 -14.02 -21.29 12.80
N PHE A 11 -14.44 -20.15 13.35
CA PHE A 11 -13.86 -18.85 13.01
C PHE A 11 -12.45 -18.80 13.58
N ASP A 12 -11.44 -18.95 12.71
CA ASP A 12 -10.05 -18.78 13.09
C ASP A 12 -9.53 -17.39 12.70
N LEU A 13 -9.26 -16.55 13.69
CA LEU A 13 -8.67 -15.23 13.48
C LEU A 13 -7.18 -15.38 13.19
N GLU A 14 -6.78 -15.37 11.92
CA GLU A 14 -5.36 -15.40 11.54
C GLU A 14 -4.63 -14.07 11.80
N LEU A 15 -5.37 -12.97 11.72
CA LEU A 15 -4.80 -11.63 11.72
C LEU A 15 -5.76 -10.58 12.24
N PHE A 16 -5.25 -9.72 13.12
CA PHE A 16 -5.87 -8.45 13.45
C PHE A 16 -5.06 -7.29 12.86
N GLN A 17 -5.74 -6.33 12.21
CA GLN A 17 -5.12 -5.12 11.69
C GLN A 17 -5.95 -3.89 12.06
N ALA A 18 -5.29 -2.85 12.54
CA ALA A 18 -5.91 -1.56 12.82
C ALA A 18 -5.07 -0.44 12.19
N GLU A 19 -5.77 0.56 11.63
CA GLU A 19 -5.16 1.71 10.97
C GLU A 19 -5.80 3.01 11.45
N LEU A 20 -4.97 4.02 11.71
CA LEU A 20 -5.38 5.39 12.00
C LEU A 20 -4.70 6.32 10.99
N LEU A 21 -5.48 7.03 10.19
CA LEU A 21 -4.98 8.07 9.26
C LEU A 21 -5.33 9.45 9.82
N TRP A 22 -4.30 10.25 10.08
CA TRP A 22 -4.43 11.64 10.52
C TRP A 22 -3.99 12.58 9.39
N GLN A 23 -4.90 13.41 8.88
CA GLN A 23 -4.54 14.48 7.94
C GLN A 23 -3.90 15.66 8.68
N ILE A 24 -2.60 15.87 8.45
CA ILE A 24 -1.82 16.94 9.10
C ILE A 24 -1.74 18.21 8.26
N ARG A 25 -2.14 18.15 6.98
CA ARG A 25 -2.20 19.29 6.08
C ARG A 25 -3.32 19.12 5.05
N ASN A 26 -4.06 20.19 4.78
CA ASN A 26 -5.07 20.26 3.73
C ASN A 26 -4.58 21.11 2.55
N SER A 27 -4.87 20.65 1.34
CA SER A 27 -4.57 21.37 0.11
C SER A 27 -5.30 22.71 -0.02
N SER A 28 -6.46 22.92 0.62
CA SER A 28 -7.17 24.20 0.63
C SER A 28 -6.33 25.35 1.19
N ASP A 29 -5.52 25.06 2.21
CA ASP A 29 -4.82 26.08 3.00
C ASP A 29 -3.34 26.18 2.60
N HIS A 30 -2.78 25.10 2.07
CA HIS A 30 -1.33 24.95 1.90
C HIS A 30 -0.90 24.47 0.50
N GLY A 31 -1.82 24.19 -0.41
CA GLY A 31 -1.52 23.77 -1.78
C GLY A 31 -1.20 22.27 -1.97
N TRP A 32 -1.12 21.48 -0.89
CA TRP A 32 -1.01 20.02 -0.96
C TRP A 32 -1.58 19.34 0.28
N ASP A 33 -2.00 18.08 0.13
CA ASP A 33 -2.45 17.26 1.26
C ASP A 33 -1.28 16.48 1.86
N SER A 34 -1.24 16.39 3.19
CA SER A 34 -0.26 15.59 3.91
C SER A 34 -0.93 14.85 5.05
N ALA A 35 -0.58 13.58 5.25
CA ALA A 35 -1.19 12.73 6.27
C ALA A 35 -0.18 11.74 6.86
N ILE A 36 -0.36 11.43 8.14
CA ILE A 36 0.38 10.37 8.83
C ILE A 36 -0.58 9.21 9.06
N ARG A 37 -0.17 7.99 8.68
CA ARG A 37 -0.90 6.76 8.98
C ARG A 37 -0.13 5.91 9.98
N PHE A 38 -0.77 5.59 11.09
CA PHE A 38 -0.32 4.57 12.03
C PHE A 38 -1.03 3.26 11.68
N ASP A 39 -0.28 2.17 11.55
CA ASP A 39 -0.84 0.83 11.36
C ASP A 39 -0.26 -0.15 12.37
N THR A 40 -1.08 -1.08 12.84
CA THR A 40 -0.65 -2.23 13.63
C THR A 40 -1.23 -3.48 13.01
N ARG A 41 -0.44 -4.55 13.02
CA ARG A 41 -0.81 -5.86 12.52
C ARG A 41 -0.31 -6.91 13.51
N VAL A 42 -1.25 -7.67 14.08
CA VAL A 42 -0.99 -8.73 15.04
C VAL A 42 -1.35 -10.05 14.40
N SER A 43 -0.41 -10.99 14.40
CA SER A 43 -0.58 -12.32 13.80
C SER A 43 -0.88 -13.37 14.86
N LYS A 44 -1.81 -14.27 14.54
CA LYS A 44 -2.13 -15.39 15.41
C LYS A 44 -0.90 -16.25 15.69
N ASP A 45 -0.75 -16.64 16.95
CA ASP A 45 0.28 -17.54 17.47
C ASP A 45 1.74 -17.14 17.15
N GLY A 46 1.96 -15.89 16.75
CA GLY A 46 3.29 -15.41 16.32
C GLY A 46 3.86 -16.18 15.14
N MET A 47 3.01 -16.81 14.30
CA MET A 47 3.46 -17.48 13.06
C MET A 47 4.23 -16.52 12.15
N ASN A 48 3.76 -15.27 12.09
CA ASN A 48 4.47 -14.14 11.52
C ASN A 48 4.82 -13.13 12.64
N PRO A 49 5.87 -12.33 12.47
CA PRO A 49 6.16 -11.25 13.40
C PRO A 49 5.05 -10.20 13.35
N ASP A 50 4.63 -9.75 14.53
CA ASP A 50 3.75 -8.60 14.67
C ASP A 50 4.44 -7.34 14.15
N ARG A 51 3.66 -6.34 13.75
CA ARG A 51 4.19 -5.17 13.08
C ARG A 51 3.47 -3.90 13.51
N ILE A 52 4.26 -2.85 13.69
CA ILE A 52 3.77 -1.47 13.78
C ILE A 52 4.37 -0.64 12.65
N GLY A 53 3.59 0.29 12.12
CA GLY A 53 3.96 1.15 11.02
C GLY A 53 3.62 2.61 11.29
N VAL A 54 4.50 3.50 10.83
CA VAL A 54 4.26 4.94 10.74
C VAL A 54 4.56 5.34 9.31
N ASN A 55 3.56 5.79 8.58
CA ASN A 55 3.69 6.12 7.17
C ASN A 55 3.31 7.58 6.95
N TRP A 56 4.03 8.25 6.06
CA TRP A 56 3.80 9.62 5.73
C TRP A 56 3.44 9.75 4.25
N SER A 57 2.26 10.30 3.98
CA SER A 57 1.69 10.43 2.64
C SER A 57 1.59 11.91 2.27
N ASN A 58 1.97 12.24 1.04
CA ASN A 58 1.82 13.57 0.46
C ASN A 58 1.15 13.47 -0.91
N GLN A 59 0.28 14.42 -1.22
CA GLN A 59 -0.43 14.51 -2.49
C GLN A 59 -0.43 15.95 -3.01
N PHE A 60 0.03 16.12 -4.24
CA PHE A 60 0.15 17.41 -4.91
C PHE A 60 -0.73 17.40 -6.16
N ASN A 61 -1.63 18.37 -6.30
CA ASN A 61 -2.38 18.61 -7.53
C ASN A 61 -1.63 19.66 -8.35
N PHE A 62 -1.37 19.39 -9.63
CA PHE A 62 -0.74 20.37 -10.51
C PHE A 62 -1.31 20.28 -11.93
N ALA A 63 -1.22 21.37 -12.69
CA ALA A 63 -1.64 21.41 -14.11
C ALA A 63 -3.01 20.77 -14.41
N ASN A 64 -4.02 21.08 -13.58
CA ASN A 64 -5.45 20.66 -13.58
C ASN A 64 -5.78 19.17 -13.59
N ARG A 65 -5.04 18.35 -14.33
CA ARG A 65 -5.27 16.90 -14.52
C ARG A 65 -4.14 16.05 -13.97
N TRP A 66 -3.04 16.65 -13.54
CA TRP A 66 -1.91 15.94 -12.98
C TRP A 66 -1.93 15.91 -11.46
N GLN A 67 -1.48 14.79 -10.91
CA GLN A 67 -1.40 14.60 -9.48
C GLN A 67 -0.17 13.77 -9.12
N ALA A 68 0.66 14.25 -8.20
CA ALA A 68 1.73 13.45 -7.63
C ALA A 68 1.28 12.86 -6.29
N ARG A 69 1.71 11.65 -5.98
CA ARG A 69 1.74 11.12 -4.62
C ARG A 69 3.12 10.63 -4.26
N ALA A 70 3.48 10.83 -3.00
CA ALA A 70 4.65 10.23 -2.40
C ALA A 70 4.30 9.71 -1.02
N ILE A 71 4.54 8.42 -0.78
CA ILE A 71 4.33 7.76 0.49
C ILE A 71 5.67 7.21 0.98
N PHE A 72 6.11 7.67 2.14
CA PHE A 72 7.21 7.09 2.89
C PHE A 72 6.63 6.08 3.89
N LEU A 73 6.99 4.82 3.74
CA LEU A 73 6.42 3.71 4.50
C LEU A 73 7.48 3.16 5.44
N THR A 74 7.20 3.17 6.73
CA THR A 74 8.09 2.55 7.73
C THR A 74 7.37 1.43 8.45
N ALA A 75 8.13 0.43 8.88
CA ALA A 75 7.61 -0.51 9.85
C ALA A 75 8.66 -1.23 10.66
N ARG A 76 8.30 -1.49 11.91
CA ARG A 76 9.09 -2.28 12.84
C ARG A 76 8.36 -3.55 13.18
N GLU A 77 9.11 -4.66 13.17
CA GLU A 77 8.60 -5.92 13.69
C GLU A 77 8.76 -5.96 15.21
N ILE A 78 7.73 -6.46 15.88
CA ILE A 78 7.66 -6.63 17.34
C ILE A 78 7.23 -8.08 17.66
N GLY A 79 7.26 -8.44 18.94
CA GLY A 79 6.88 -9.78 19.37
C GLY A 79 7.89 -10.86 18.97
N LYS A 80 7.38 -12.09 18.80
CA LYS A 80 8.17 -13.28 18.44
C LYS A 80 8.65 -13.18 16.98
N ARG A 81 9.80 -13.79 16.68
CA ARG A 81 10.38 -13.85 15.32
C ARG A 81 10.66 -12.48 14.66
N LYS A 82 10.73 -11.41 15.46
CA LYS A 82 11.02 -10.06 14.97
C LYS A 82 12.42 -9.98 14.35
N ARG A 83 12.53 -9.28 13.22
CA ARG A 83 13.83 -8.85 12.67
C ARG A 83 14.22 -7.50 13.22
N SER A 84 15.53 -7.28 13.36
CA SER A 84 16.08 -6.00 13.81
C SER A 84 15.87 -4.89 12.77
N GLY A 85 15.79 -3.65 13.24
CA GLY A 85 15.67 -2.45 12.42
C GLY A 85 14.27 -2.15 11.90
N VAL A 86 14.16 -1.02 11.23
CA VAL A 86 12.94 -0.51 10.61
C VAL A 86 13.00 -0.78 9.11
N LEU A 87 11.98 -1.44 8.57
CA LEU A 87 11.78 -1.60 7.14
C LEU A 87 11.39 -0.25 6.52
N ILE A 88 12.17 0.22 5.55
CA ILE A 88 11.91 1.47 4.83
C ILE A 88 11.51 1.18 3.39
N ARG A 89 10.42 1.82 2.95
CA ARG A 89 9.90 1.72 1.59
C ARG A 89 9.38 3.07 1.12
N THR A 90 9.36 3.27 -0.19
CA THR A 90 8.67 4.39 -0.82
C THR A 90 7.69 3.88 -1.86
N TRP A 91 6.54 4.54 -1.95
CA TRP A 91 5.59 4.38 -3.05
C TRP A 91 5.27 5.75 -3.59
N THR A 92 5.66 6.00 -4.84
CA THR A 92 5.37 7.26 -5.52
C THR A 92 4.50 7.00 -6.73
N GLN A 93 3.72 8.00 -7.12
CA GLN A 93 2.86 7.93 -8.29
C GLN A 93 2.82 9.29 -8.95
N ILE A 94 2.93 9.31 -10.28
CA ILE A 94 2.49 10.44 -11.10
C ILE A 94 1.23 10.00 -11.83
N ARG A 95 0.13 10.69 -11.58
CA ARG A 95 -1.20 10.38 -12.10
C ARG A 95 -1.67 11.44 -13.08
N TYR A 96 -2.35 11.00 -14.12
CA TYR A 96 -3.05 11.85 -15.08
C TYR A 96 -4.51 11.44 -15.18
N ARG A 97 -5.41 12.40 -14.95
CA ARG A 97 -6.86 12.22 -15.08
C ARG A 97 -7.28 12.41 -16.54
N LEU A 98 -7.91 11.38 -17.09
CA LEU A 98 -8.47 11.35 -18.42
C LEU A 98 -9.81 12.13 -18.47
N GLN A 99 -10.32 12.37 -19.67
CA GLN A 99 -11.58 13.10 -19.86
C GLN A 99 -12.81 12.35 -19.32
N ASN A 100 -12.73 11.02 -19.24
CA ASN A 100 -13.77 10.16 -18.68
C ASN A 100 -13.61 9.94 -17.16
N ASP A 101 -12.87 10.81 -16.47
CA ASP A 101 -12.52 10.75 -15.04
C ASP A 101 -11.71 9.52 -14.57
N SER A 102 -11.44 8.56 -15.45
CA SER A 102 -10.43 7.53 -15.19
C SER A 102 -9.04 8.14 -15.04
N THR A 103 -8.14 7.40 -14.40
CA THR A 103 -6.77 7.86 -14.13
C THR A 103 -5.76 6.81 -14.58
N VAL A 104 -4.74 7.26 -15.29
CA VAL A 104 -3.51 6.49 -15.56
C VAL A 104 -2.40 6.97 -14.63
N ALA A 105 -1.51 6.08 -14.21
CA ALA A 105 -0.42 6.39 -13.31
C ALA A 105 0.88 5.70 -13.72
N LEU A 106 2.02 6.37 -13.51
CA LEU A 106 3.34 5.76 -13.43
C LEU A 106 3.72 5.61 -11.96
N GLU A 107 4.14 4.41 -11.55
CA GLU A 107 4.32 4.02 -10.15
C GLU A 107 5.69 3.37 -9.87
N PRO A 108 6.61 4.10 -9.25
CA PRO A 108 7.76 3.50 -8.58
C PRO A 108 7.40 2.96 -7.18
N PHE A 109 7.83 1.74 -6.88
CA PHE A 109 7.73 1.13 -5.56
C PHE A 109 9.07 0.54 -5.13
N ASN A 110 9.64 1.06 -4.04
CA ASN A 110 10.99 0.71 -3.61
C ASN A 110 10.98 0.16 -2.19
N THR A 111 11.74 -0.91 -1.96
CA THR A 111 12.05 -1.45 -0.65
C THR A 111 13.55 -1.42 -0.44
N TYR A 112 14.00 -0.48 0.39
CA TYR A 112 15.42 -0.22 0.66
C TYR A 112 16.03 -1.23 1.64
N GLY A 113 15.20 -1.97 2.37
CA GLY A 113 15.62 -2.92 3.39
C GLY A 113 15.42 -2.37 4.81
N ARG A 114 16.15 -2.94 5.78
CA ARG A 114 16.02 -2.62 7.21
C ARG A 114 17.21 -1.80 7.72
N THR A 115 17.00 -0.92 8.68
CA THR A 115 18.00 0.01 9.24
C THR A 115 18.99 -0.60 10.24
N PRO A 116 19.63 -1.74 9.96
CA PRO A 116 21.08 -1.62 9.97
C PRO A 116 21.74 -2.06 8.65
N SER A 117 20.98 -2.59 7.72
CA SER A 117 21.46 -3.25 6.51
C SER A 117 20.78 -2.72 5.25
N PHE A 118 20.90 -1.41 5.00
CA PHE A 118 20.59 -0.89 3.67
C PHE A 118 21.57 -1.51 2.66
N GLY A 119 21.04 -2.35 1.76
CA GLY A 119 21.82 -2.97 0.70
C GLY A 119 22.20 -1.98 -0.40
N SER A 120 22.94 -2.44 -1.40
CA SER A 120 23.06 -1.72 -2.68
C SER A 120 21.74 -1.81 -3.47
N PHE A 121 21.56 -1.00 -4.50
CA PHE A 121 20.38 -1.04 -5.39
C PHE A 121 19.98 -2.47 -5.80
N GLN A 122 20.95 -3.31 -6.20
CA GLN A 122 20.65 -4.70 -6.60
C GLN A 122 20.22 -5.62 -5.46
N ARG A 123 20.60 -5.31 -4.22
CA ARG A 123 20.15 -6.03 -3.02
C ARG A 123 18.84 -5.47 -2.45
N GLN A 124 18.40 -4.31 -2.94
CA GLN A 124 17.13 -3.68 -2.63
C GLN A 124 16.09 -4.09 -3.66
N LYS A 125 14.80 -3.99 -3.33
CA LYS A 125 13.73 -4.31 -4.28
C LYS A 125 13.20 -3.04 -4.90
N HIS A 126 13.45 -2.84 -6.18
CA HIS A 126 12.98 -1.70 -6.93
C HIS A 126 12.06 -2.16 -8.04
N GLN A 127 10.88 -1.58 -8.09
CA GLN A 127 9.91 -1.86 -9.13
C GLN A 127 9.36 -0.57 -9.69
N ILE A 128 8.99 -0.62 -10.97
CA ILE A 128 8.30 0.46 -11.65
C ILE A 128 7.23 -0.12 -12.56
N GLY A 129 6.12 0.59 -12.71
CA GLY A 129 5.15 0.23 -13.73
C GLY A 129 3.99 1.18 -13.77
N ALA A 130 2.87 0.72 -14.31
CA ALA A 130 1.73 1.56 -14.57
C ALA A 130 0.50 1.08 -13.80
N ALA A 131 -0.40 2.02 -13.52
CA ALA A 131 -1.72 1.69 -13.01
C ALA A 131 -2.82 2.43 -13.77
N TYR A 132 -4.00 1.84 -13.79
CA TYR A 132 -5.23 2.38 -14.32
C TYR A 132 -6.33 2.24 -13.29
N SER A 133 -7.08 3.30 -13.05
CA SER A 133 -8.15 3.31 -12.05
C SER A 133 -9.33 4.16 -12.51
N GLY A 134 -10.49 3.86 -11.96
CA GLY A 134 -11.72 4.57 -12.28
C GLY A 134 -12.89 4.05 -11.48
N ARG A 135 -14.09 4.40 -11.94
CA ARG A 135 -15.34 4.03 -11.29
C ARG A 135 -16.30 3.43 -12.32
N PHE A 136 -16.94 2.33 -11.95
CA PHE A 136 -18.04 1.74 -12.71
C PHE A 136 -19.34 2.52 -12.49
N SER A 137 -20.29 2.41 -13.41
CA SER A 137 -21.59 3.08 -13.34
C SER A 137 -22.40 2.73 -12.09
N ASN A 138 -22.21 1.52 -11.54
CA ASN A 138 -22.83 1.06 -10.30
C ASN A 138 -22.17 1.60 -9.02
N GLY A 139 -21.21 2.51 -9.15
CA GLY A 139 -20.54 3.20 -8.05
C GLY A 139 -19.30 2.50 -7.50
N LEU A 140 -18.97 1.29 -7.98
CA LEU A 140 -17.79 0.53 -7.57
C LEU A 140 -16.51 1.14 -8.17
N ASN A 141 -15.46 1.32 -7.37
CA ASN A 141 -14.15 1.78 -7.84
C ASN A 141 -13.24 0.60 -8.13
N TYR A 142 -12.43 0.71 -9.18
CA TYR A 142 -11.40 -0.27 -9.53
C TYR A 142 -10.02 0.39 -9.63
N ASN A 143 -8.99 -0.39 -9.30
CA ASN A 143 -7.59 -0.06 -9.55
C ASN A 143 -6.87 -1.31 -10.04
N LEU A 144 -6.24 -1.21 -11.22
CA LEU A 144 -5.40 -2.23 -11.83
C LEU A 144 -3.99 -1.68 -11.92
N GLY A 145 -3.00 -2.39 -11.40
CA GLY A 145 -1.60 -2.03 -11.46
C GLY A 145 -0.73 -3.19 -11.91
N ILE A 146 0.32 -2.89 -12.66
CA ILE A 146 1.38 -3.83 -13.00
C ILE A 146 2.73 -3.17 -12.71
N LEU A 147 3.61 -3.88 -12.02
CA LEU A 147 4.95 -3.42 -11.69
C LEU A 147 5.98 -4.45 -12.17
N PHE A 148 7.09 -3.97 -12.72
CA PHE A 148 8.21 -4.79 -13.15
C PHE A 148 9.43 -4.54 -12.26
N GLY A 149 10.12 -5.62 -11.89
CA GLY A 149 11.38 -5.56 -11.17
C GLY A 149 12.48 -4.93 -12.01
N ILE A 150 13.19 -3.95 -11.46
CA ILE A 150 14.36 -3.31 -12.09
C ILE A 150 15.65 -3.54 -11.31
N SER A 151 15.59 -4.34 -10.23
CA SER A 151 16.74 -4.80 -9.46
C SER A 151 16.69 -6.30 -9.23
N ASP A 152 17.86 -6.92 -9.00
CA ASP A 152 17.99 -8.39 -8.89
C ASP A 152 17.14 -9.00 -7.76
N ALA A 153 16.93 -8.26 -6.67
CA ALA A 153 16.14 -8.72 -5.52
C ALA A 153 14.62 -8.50 -5.66
N ALA A 154 14.17 -7.78 -6.70
CA ALA A 154 12.75 -7.48 -6.92
C ALA A 154 12.01 -8.66 -7.56
N THR A 155 10.69 -8.75 -7.33
CA THR A 155 9.86 -9.66 -8.12
C THR A 155 9.85 -9.19 -9.57
N ASN A 156 10.03 -10.11 -10.52
CA ASN A 156 10.03 -9.79 -11.96
C ASN A 156 8.76 -9.05 -12.39
N MET A 157 7.60 -9.48 -11.89
CA MET A 157 6.31 -8.89 -12.20
C MET A 157 5.35 -9.03 -11.01
N ASP A 158 4.74 -7.92 -10.60
CA ASP A 158 3.65 -7.89 -9.61
C ASP A 158 2.39 -7.29 -10.25
N LEU A 159 1.31 -8.06 -10.30
CA LEU A 159 -0.01 -7.61 -10.71
C LEU A 159 -0.86 -7.28 -9.47
N ARG A 160 -1.55 -6.14 -9.49
CA ARG A 160 -2.39 -5.66 -8.40
C ARG A 160 -3.77 -5.32 -8.93
N PHE A 161 -4.79 -5.81 -8.24
CA PHE A 161 -6.18 -5.50 -8.53
C PHE A 161 -6.91 -5.21 -7.24
N PHE A 162 -7.55 -4.05 -7.16
CA PHE A 162 -8.37 -3.63 -6.03
C PHE A 162 -9.76 -3.22 -6.51
N LEU A 163 -10.77 -3.67 -5.78
CA LEU A 163 -12.15 -3.22 -5.89
C LEU A 163 -12.57 -2.61 -4.56
N SER A 164 -13.23 -1.46 -4.60
CA SER A 164 -13.72 -0.78 -3.40
C SER A 164 -15.05 -0.10 -3.63
N LYS A 165 -15.92 -0.12 -2.62
CA LYS A 165 -17.22 0.55 -2.62
C LYS A 165 -17.33 1.40 -1.36
N PHE A 166 -17.80 2.62 -1.51
CA PHE A 166 -18.20 3.47 -0.39
C PHE A 166 -19.71 3.29 -0.18
N PHE A 167 -20.14 3.12 1.06
CA PHE A 167 -21.53 2.96 1.48
C PHE A 167 -22.04 4.24 2.13
#